data_AF-A0A2V6PFU4-F1
#
_entry.id   AF-A0A2V6PFU4-F1
#
_cell.length_a   1.000
_cell.length_b   1.000
_cell.length_c   1.000
_cell.angle_alpha   90.00
_cell.angle_beta   90.00
_cell.angle_gamma   90.00
#
_symmetry.space_group_name_H-M   'P 1'
#
loop_
_entity.id
_entity.type
_entity.pdbx_description
1 polymer ?
#
loop_
_entity_poly.entity_id
_entity_poly.type
_entity_poly.pdbx_seq_one_letter_code
_entity_poly.pdbx_strand_id
1 'polypeptide(L)'
;HLSKCPAPLPANSPFADLREARLFAGPLPFTFDYEPETHSIVMIEGVRQNWKPRLVSVDVLKNTFLDQEPLNRATPVLASAFQVENIAYRWKRGVRETLPLMEPNDESK
;
A
#
# COMPACT_ATOMS: atom_id res chain seq x y z
N HIS A 1 -13.68 -10.53 -16.55
CA HIS A 1 -14.03 -9.40 -17.42
C HIS A 1 -14.30 -8.20 -16.52
N LEU A 2 -13.79 -7.00 -16.79
CA LEU A 2 -14.07 -5.84 -15.94
C LEU A 2 -15.53 -5.44 -16.12
N SER A 3 -16.35 -5.74 -15.13
CA SER A 3 -17.81 -5.80 -15.32
C SER A 3 -18.49 -4.44 -15.26
N LYS A 4 -17.99 -3.47 -14.46
CA LYS A 4 -18.50 -2.08 -14.39
C LYS A 4 -17.41 -1.08 -13.97
N CYS A 5 -17.40 0.11 -14.59
CA CYS A 5 -16.50 1.23 -14.26
C CYS A 5 -17.20 2.59 -14.50
N PRO A 6 -17.07 3.58 -13.58
CA PRO A 6 -16.50 3.44 -12.24
C PRO A 6 -17.46 2.66 -11.33
N ALA A 7 -16.92 1.69 -10.60
CA ALA A 7 -17.70 0.91 -9.64
C ALA A 7 -17.90 1.69 -8.33
N PRO A 8 -18.95 1.36 -7.55
CA PRO A 8 -19.03 1.78 -6.15
C PRO A 8 -18.02 0.98 -5.30
N LEU A 9 -17.69 1.50 -4.11
CA LEU A 9 -16.94 0.73 -3.12
C LEU A 9 -17.67 -0.60 -2.82
N PRO A 10 -16.92 -1.69 -2.55
CA PRO A 10 -17.53 -2.94 -2.12
C PRO A 10 -18.43 -2.76 -0.89
N ALA A 11 -19.50 -3.55 -0.81
CA ALA A 11 -20.30 -3.63 0.41
C ALA A 11 -19.39 -4.10 1.56
N ASN A 12 -19.41 -3.37 2.68
CA ASN A 12 -18.52 -3.54 3.84
C ASN A 12 -17.05 -3.16 3.61
N SER A 13 -16.76 -2.32 2.61
CA SER A 13 -15.46 -1.64 2.52
C SER A 13 -15.13 -0.94 3.86
N PRO A 14 -13.90 -1.05 4.36
CA PRO A 14 -13.47 -0.33 5.57
C PRO A 14 -13.26 1.16 5.32
N PHE A 15 -13.16 1.58 4.04
CA PHE A 15 -12.99 2.98 3.67
C PHE A 15 -14.32 3.72 3.65
N ALA A 16 -14.34 4.92 4.21
CA ALA A 16 -15.49 5.81 4.25
C ALA A 16 -15.81 6.39 2.86
N ASP A 17 -14.78 6.66 2.05
CA ASP A 17 -14.97 7.20 0.70
C ASP A 17 -13.86 6.78 -0.29
N LEU A 18 -14.06 7.15 -1.57
CA LEU A 18 -13.11 6.85 -2.64
C LEU A 18 -11.76 7.55 -2.46
N ARG A 19 -11.70 8.69 -1.77
CA ARG A 19 -10.45 9.43 -1.55
C ARG A 19 -9.57 8.64 -0.58
N GLU A 20 -10.16 8.13 0.49
CA GLU A 20 -9.49 7.26 1.45
C GLU A 20 -9.02 5.97 0.79
N ALA A 21 -9.90 5.26 0.07
CA ALA A 21 -9.54 4.02 -0.63
C ALA A 21 -8.38 4.21 -1.62
N ARG A 22 -8.31 5.37 -2.30
CA ARG A 22 -7.22 5.69 -3.25
C ARG A 22 -5.85 5.82 -2.60
N LEU A 23 -5.75 6.08 -1.29
CA LEU A 23 -4.46 6.12 -0.58
C LEU A 23 -3.77 4.74 -0.57
N PHE A 24 -4.55 3.67 -0.71
CA PHE A 24 -4.10 2.29 -0.72
C PHE A 24 -3.98 1.71 -2.14
N ALA A 25 -4.27 2.51 -3.17
CA ALA A 25 -4.09 2.10 -4.56
C ALA A 25 -2.61 2.16 -4.95
N GLY A 26 -2.09 1.06 -5.47
CA GLY A 26 -0.70 0.96 -5.91
C GLY A 26 -0.43 1.58 -7.30
N PRO A 27 0.84 1.62 -7.71
CA PRO A 27 2.04 1.35 -6.89
C PRO A 27 2.34 2.53 -5.96
N LEU A 28 2.65 2.27 -4.68
CA LEU A 28 2.95 3.32 -3.69
C LEU A 28 4.25 4.08 -4.04
N PRO A 29 4.38 5.35 -3.61
CA PRO A 29 5.46 6.23 -4.09
C PRO A 29 6.81 5.96 -3.46
N PHE A 30 6.90 5.27 -2.32
CA PHE A 30 8.16 5.02 -1.64
C PHE A 30 8.26 3.58 -1.14
N THR A 31 9.47 3.03 -1.22
CA THR A 31 9.89 1.83 -0.52
C THR A 31 11.06 2.21 0.38
N PHE A 32 11.08 1.65 1.59
CA PHE A 32 12.09 1.92 2.59
C PHE A 32 12.70 0.60 3.05
N ASP A 33 13.99 0.65 3.38
CA ASP A 33 14.67 -0.43 4.08
C ASP A 33 15.59 0.16 5.15
N TYR A 34 15.82 -0.58 6.22
CA TYR A 34 16.76 -0.20 7.27
C TYR A 34 18.10 -0.90 7.03
N GLU A 35 19.20 -0.13 7.01
CA GLU A 35 20.57 -0.61 6.87
C GLU A 35 21.26 -0.57 8.25
N PRO A 36 21.39 -1.72 8.95
CA PRO A 36 21.95 -1.76 10.30
C PRO A 36 23.42 -1.32 10.37
N GLU A 37 24.22 -1.63 9.36
CA GLU A 37 25.67 -1.39 9.31
C GLU A 37 26.01 0.09 9.38
N THR A 38 25.13 0.94 8.86
CA THR A 38 25.32 2.40 8.81
C THR A 38 24.29 3.17 9.63
N HIS A 39 23.41 2.46 10.35
CA HIS A 39 22.29 3.03 11.09
C HIS A 39 21.49 4.04 10.24
N SER A 40 21.05 3.60 9.07
CA SER A 40 20.42 4.46 8.06
C SER A 40 19.14 3.86 7.50
N ILE A 41 18.27 4.71 6.94
CA ILE A 41 17.15 4.29 6.11
C ILE A 41 17.52 4.50 4.63
N VAL A 42 17.41 3.45 3.83
CA VAL A 42 17.49 3.54 2.38
C VAL A 42 16.08 3.76 1.85
N MET A 43 15.88 4.87 1.15
CA MET A 43 14.61 5.26 0.56
C MET A 43 14.70 5.21 -0.97
N ILE A 44 13.76 4.52 -1.60
CA ILE A 44 13.64 4.46 -3.06
C ILE A 44 12.27 5.03 -3.44
N GLU A 45 12.29 6.12 -4.21
CA GLU A 45 11.06 6.76 -4.71
C GLU A 45 10.65 6.16 -6.07
N GLY A 46 9.43 5.66 -6.13
CA GLY A 46 8.73 5.30 -7.35
C GLY A 46 8.02 6.51 -7.95
N VAL A 47 8.52 7.00 -9.09
CA VAL A 47 7.90 8.09 -9.83
C VAL A 47 6.89 7.51 -10.81
N ARG A 48 5.67 8.01 -10.73
CA ARG A 48 4.56 7.66 -11.62
C ARG A 48 4.00 8.90 -12.28
N GLN A 49 3.71 8.81 -13.58
CA GLN A 49 2.94 9.82 -14.30
C GLN A 49 1.57 9.26 -14.71
N ASN A 50 0.60 10.15 -14.89
CA ASN A 50 -0.77 9.79 -15.31
C ASN A 50 -1.45 8.73 -14.42
N TRP A 51 -1.12 8.71 -13.13
CA TRP A 51 -1.69 7.76 -12.18
C TRP A 51 -3.16 8.07 -11.89
N LYS A 52 -4.05 7.38 -12.63
CA LYS A 52 -5.51 7.53 -12.58
C LYS A 52 -6.16 6.19 -12.21
N PRO A 53 -6.04 5.74 -10.95
CA PRO A 53 -6.64 4.48 -10.54
C PRO A 53 -8.16 4.53 -10.71
N ARG A 54 -8.72 3.55 -11.43
CA ARG A 54 -10.16 3.42 -11.66
C ARG A 54 -10.70 2.31 -10.78
N LEU A 55 -11.71 2.62 -9.97
CA LEU A 55 -12.38 1.61 -9.18
C LEU A 55 -13.20 0.70 -10.09
N VAL A 56 -13.06 -0.61 -9.90
CA VAL A 56 -13.71 -1.64 -10.72
C VAL A 56 -14.45 -2.65 -9.86
N SER A 57 -15.56 -3.16 -10.37
CA SER A 57 -16.24 -4.30 -9.76
C SER A 57 -15.47 -5.58 -10.09
N VAL A 58 -15.33 -6.46 -9.09
CA VAL A 58 -14.66 -7.75 -9.23
C VAL A 58 -15.52 -8.84 -8.62
N ASP A 59 -15.48 -10.02 -9.22
CA ASP A 59 -16.06 -11.22 -8.63
C ASP A 59 -15.05 -11.78 -7.62
N VAL A 60 -15.42 -11.76 -6.35
CA VAL A 60 -14.60 -12.33 -5.28
C VAL A 60 -14.90 -13.82 -5.18
N LEU A 61 -13.98 -14.63 -5.69
CA LEU A 61 -13.99 -16.07 -5.49
C LEU A 61 -13.36 -16.41 -4.12
N LYS A 62 -13.05 -17.68 -3.89
CA LYS A 62 -12.37 -18.12 -2.67
C LYS A 62 -10.85 -17.91 -2.78
N ASN A 63 -10.27 -17.16 -1.83
CA ASN A 63 -8.82 -17.08 -1.66
C ASN A 63 -8.37 -18.02 -0.53
N THR A 64 -7.90 -19.22 -0.88
CA THR A 64 -7.50 -20.26 0.09
C THR A 64 -6.26 -19.89 0.91
N PHE A 65 -5.49 -18.87 0.50
CA PHE A 65 -4.38 -18.35 1.29
C PHE A 65 -4.86 -17.81 2.65
N LEU A 66 -6.06 -17.21 2.68
CA LEU A 66 -6.65 -16.65 3.89
C LEU A 66 -7.24 -17.72 4.82
N ASP A 67 -7.37 -18.97 4.36
CA ASP A 67 -7.83 -20.09 5.17
C ASP A 67 -6.74 -20.63 6.12
N GLN A 68 -5.52 -20.11 6.04
CA GLN A 68 -4.38 -20.51 6.87
C GLN A 68 -4.27 -19.66 8.13
N GLU A 69 -3.78 -20.25 9.22
CA GLU A 69 -3.39 -19.52 10.43
C GLU A 69 -2.22 -18.55 10.12
N PRO A 70 -2.19 -17.33 10.72
CA PRO A 70 -3.16 -16.78 11.67
C PRO A 70 -4.35 -16.04 11.00
N LEU A 71 -4.40 -16.00 9.66
CA LEU A 71 -5.33 -15.15 8.91
C LEU A 71 -6.78 -15.65 8.98
N ASN A 72 -6.98 -16.96 9.08
CA ASN A 72 -8.29 -17.59 9.24
C ASN A 72 -9.03 -17.24 10.54
N ARG A 73 -8.39 -16.52 11.48
CA ARG A 73 -9.01 -16.00 12.70
C ARG A 73 -9.85 -14.75 12.45
N ALA A 74 -9.74 -14.15 11.26
CA ALA A 74 -10.51 -12.98 10.86
C ALA A 74 -11.39 -13.31 9.65
N THR A 75 -12.51 -12.59 9.51
CA THR A 75 -13.34 -12.67 8.31
C THR A 75 -12.81 -11.67 7.29
N PRO A 76 -12.20 -12.09 6.17
CA PRO A 76 -11.68 -11.17 5.18
C PRO A 76 -12.81 -10.48 4.42
N VAL A 77 -12.65 -9.18 4.17
CA VAL A 77 -13.57 -8.38 3.36
C VAL A 77 -12.80 -7.72 2.21
N LEU A 78 -13.45 -7.56 1.06
CA LEU A 78 -12.86 -6.82 -0.05
C LEU A 78 -12.90 -5.32 0.27
N ALA A 79 -11.74 -4.71 0.46
CA ALA A 79 -11.67 -3.28 0.77
C ALA A 79 -11.89 -2.39 -0.47
N SER A 80 -11.18 -2.67 -1.56
CA SER A 80 -11.35 -1.98 -2.85
C SER A 80 -10.67 -2.78 -3.96
N ALA A 81 -11.01 -2.51 -5.21
CA ALA A 81 -10.32 -3.05 -6.38
C ALA A 81 -10.11 -1.94 -7.40
N PHE A 82 -8.85 -1.66 -7.74
CA PHE A 82 -8.49 -0.62 -8.70
C PHE A 82 -7.80 -1.23 -9.91
N GLN A 83 -8.25 -0.81 -11.10
CA GLN A 83 -7.48 -0.98 -12.33
C GLN A 83 -6.62 0.26 -12.52
N VAL A 84 -5.33 0.04 -12.75
CA VAL A 84 -4.39 1.08 -13.15
C VAL A 84 -3.61 0.57 -14.36
N GLU A 85 -3.55 1.37 -15.41
CA GLU A 85 -3.01 0.97 -16.72
C GLU A 85 -2.18 2.10 -17.32
N ASN A 86 -1.25 1.75 -18.21
CA ASN A 86 -0.43 2.71 -18.96
C ASN A 86 0.30 3.74 -18.08
N ILE A 87 0.77 3.28 -16.91
CA ILE A 87 1.53 4.12 -15.98
C ILE A 87 2.99 4.12 -16.43
N ALA A 88 3.49 5.29 -16.80
CA ALA A 88 4.94 5.48 -16.88
C ALA A 88 5.50 5.45 -15.45
N TYR A 89 6.00 4.29 -15.05
CA TYR A 89 6.55 4.04 -13.71
C TYR A 89 8.06 3.81 -13.80
N ARG A 90 8.82 4.50 -12.95
CA ARG A 90 10.27 4.31 -12.83
C ARG A 90 10.72 4.55 -11.41
N TRP A 91 11.85 3.95 -11.06
CA TRP A 91 12.53 4.22 -9.80
C TRP A 91 13.50 5.39 -9.95
N LYS A 92 13.54 6.27 -8.95
CA LYS A 92 14.71 7.13 -8.72
C LYS A 92 15.84 6.30 -8.13
N ARG A 93 17.05 6.84 -8.20
CA ARG A 93 18.18 6.34 -7.42
C ARG A 93 17.80 6.38 -5.92
N GLY A 94 18.13 5.32 -5.20
CA GLY A 94 17.94 5.29 -3.75
C GLY A 94 18.76 6.37 -3.04
N VAL A 95 18.18 6.93 -1.98
CA VAL A 95 18.80 7.91 -1.09
C VAL A 95 18.98 7.26 0.27
N ARG A 96 20.16 7.41 0.87
CA ARG A 96 20.45 6.93 2.23
C ARG A 96 20.35 8.10 3.19
N GLU A 97 19.49 7.99 4.18
CA GLU A 97 19.32 8.97 5.25
C GLU A 97 19.83 8.37 6.57
N THR A 98 20.87 8.96 7.16
CA THR A 98 21.41 8.52 8.45
C THR A 98 20.41 8.84 9.56
N LEU A 99 20.09 7.88 10.41
CA LEU A 99 19.22 8.10 11.56
C LEU A 99 19.97 8.84 12.68
N PRO A 100 19.28 9.71 13.44
CA PRO A 100 19.86 10.31 14.63
C PRO A 100 20.17 9.20 15.64
N LEU A 101 21.34 9.29 16.28
CA LEU A 101 21.60 8.50 17.46
C LEU A 101 20.58 8.92 18.52
N MET A 102 19.86 7.95 19.08
CA MET A 102 19.04 8.23 20.26
C MET A 102 19.99 8.66 21.38
N GLU A 103 19.91 9.93 21.78
CA GLU A 103 20.42 10.35 23.08
C GLU A 103 19.72 9.49 24.14
N PRO A 104 20.45 8.90 25.10
CA PRO A 104 19.80 8.14 26.16
C PRO A 104 18.78 9.05 26.84
N ASN A 105 17.52 8.60 26.88
CA ASN A 105 16.50 9.24 27.70
C ASN A 105 17.06 9.33 29.13
N ASP A 106 17.17 10.54 29.65
CA ASP A 106 17.42 10.78 31.07
C ASP A 106 16.18 10.30 31.84
N GLU A 107 16.12 9.00 32.14
CA GLU A 107 15.09 8.36 32.99
C GLU A 107 15.28 8.75 34.46
N SER A 108 15.48 10.04 34.74
CA SER A 108 15.53 10.60 36.08
C SER A 108 14.50 11.73 36.25
N LYS A 109 13.21 11.40 36.19
CA LYS A 109 12.15 12.20 36.85
C LYS A 109 10.96 11.35 37.27
#